data_AF-A0A7J7PAZ2-F1
#
_entry.id   AF-A0A7J7PAZ2-F1
#
_cell.length_a   1.000
_cell.length_b   1.000
_cell.length_c   1.000
_cell.angle_alpha   90.00
_cell.angle_beta   90.00
_cell.angle_gamma   90.00
#
_symmetry.space_group_name_H-M   'P 1'
#
loop_
_entity.id
_entity.type
_entity.pdbx_description
1 polymer ?
#
loop_
_entity_poly.entity_id
_entity_poly.type
_entity_poly.pdbx_seq_one_letter_code
_entity_poly.pdbx_strand_id
1 'polypeptide(L)'
;MMIIRVRSRDGLERVTTYNPVITVFDLKTVIEEQLNVPIYNQALSLNQNLLLSKTLEDMYRFADMSNLFTPISSLGISHGSMIFLAYVGERLVAGPLIYPAGSFGQKMTVDDLVAKERMRVVEQEKPHYEPVLFCQDDPNIFENYVNSLASIVQGRVHL
;
A
#
# COMPACT_ATOMS: atom_id res chain seq x y z
N MET A 1 12.11 -14.82 -2.24
CA MET A 1 11.98 -13.38 -1.89
C MET A 1 11.52 -13.26 -0.46
N MET A 2 12.28 -12.56 0.39
CA MET A 2 11.88 -12.22 1.76
C MET A 2 12.10 -10.73 2.04
N ILE A 3 11.29 -10.17 2.92
CA ILE A 3 11.38 -8.76 3.32
C ILE A 3 11.83 -8.73 4.76
N ILE A 4 12.89 -7.97 5.03
CA ILE A 4 13.42 -7.74 6.37
C ILE A 4 13.13 -6.29 6.76
N ARG A 5 12.70 -6.08 8.01
CA ARG A 5 12.47 -4.74 8.55
C ARG A 5 13.75 -4.24 9.20
N VAL A 6 14.32 -3.17 8.69
CA VAL A 6 15.53 -2.57 9.22
C VAL A 6 15.18 -1.25 9.90
N ARG A 7 15.42 -1.16 11.21
CA ARG A 7 15.20 0.06 11.99
C ARG A 7 16.53 0.77 12.17
N SER A 8 16.62 1.99 11.67
CA SER A 8 17.71 2.91 11.92
C SER A 8 17.25 4.05 12.84
N ARG A 9 18.15 5.00 13.10
CA ARG A 9 17.80 6.27 13.77
C ARG A 9 16.87 7.13 12.91
N ASP A 10 16.99 7.02 11.60
CA ASP A 10 16.23 7.84 10.65
C ASP A 10 14.80 7.31 10.50
N GLY A 11 14.59 6.00 10.62
CA GLY A 11 13.28 5.43 10.41
C GLY A 11 13.24 3.91 10.37
N LEU A 12 12.07 3.39 9.98
CA LEU A 12 11.86 1.97 9.71
C LEU A 12 11.82 1.78 8.19
N GLU A 13 12.78 1.01 7.70
CA GLU A 13 12.95 0.71 6.28
C GLU A 13 12.67 -0.77 6.03
N ARG A 14 12.29 -1.10 4.79
CA ARG A 14 12.04 -2.48 4.38
C ARG A 14 13.09 -2.85 3.33
N VAL A 15 13.90 -3.83 3.66
CA VAL A 15 14.94 -4.35 2.77
C VAL A 15 14.44 -5.64 2.14
N THR A 16 14.48 -5.72 0.81
CA THR A 16 14.01 -6.90 0.08
C THR A 16 15.19 -7.74 -0.34
N THR A 17 15.15 -9.04 -0.06
CA THR A 17 16.18 -10.00 -0.43
C THR A 17 15.57 -11.10 -1.28
N TYR A 18 16.27 -11.52 -2.33
CA TYR A 18 15.74 -12.50 -3.28
C TYR A 18 15.84 -13.93 -2.75
N ASN A 19 16.95 -14.26 -2.08
CA ASN A 19 17.26 -15.57 -1.55
C ASN A 19 17.01 -15.64 -0.03
N PRO A 20 16.30 -16.66 0.50
CA PRO A 20 16.15 -16.86 1.95
C PRO A 20 17.40 -17.40 2.65
N VAL A 21 18.31 -18.04 1.92
CA VAL A 21 19.57 -18.59 2.47
C VAL A 21 20.69 -17.60 2.19
N ILE A 22 20.72 -16.51 2.98
CA ILE A 22 21.73 -15.46 2.89
C ILE A 22 22.58 -15.39 4.15
N THR A 23 23.83 -14.98 3.98
CA THR A 23 24.76 -14.70 5.07
C THR A 23 24.62 -13.26 5.57
N VAL A 24 25.17 -12.98 6.75
CA VAL A 24 25.24 -11.60 7.28
C VAL A 24 25.96 -10.67 6.31
N PHE A 25 27.01 -11.14 5.63
CA PHE A 25 27.70 -10.36 4.60
C PHE A 25 26.76 -9.96 3.46
N ASP A 26 26.01 -10.92 2.91
CA ASP A 26 25.08 -10.66 1.81
C ASP A 26 24.01 -9.65 2.23
N LEU A 27 23.53 -9.72 3.47
CA LEU A 27 22.58 -8.73 3.99
C LEU A 27 23.19 -7.33 4.06
N LYS A 28 24.45 -7.19 4.48
CA LYS A 28 25.13 -5.89 4.48
C LYS A 28 25.27 -5.32 3.07
N THR A 29 25.55 -6.17 2.09
CA THR A 29 25.60 -5.77 0.67
C THR A 29 24.23 -5.31 0.18
N VAL A 30 23.15 -6.05 0.48
CA VAL A 30 21.79 -5.64 0.09
C VAL A 30 21.38 -4.33 0.78
N ILE A 31 21.79 -4.12 2.03
CA ILE A 31 21.61 -2.85 2.74
C ILE A 31 22.40 -1.72 2.06
N GLU A 32 23.63 -1.96 1.63
CA GLU A 32 24.43 -0.98 0.91
C GLU A 32 23.75 -0.57 -0.40
N GLU A 33 23.27 -1.53 -1.19
CA GLU A 33 22.60 -1.30 -2.47
C GLU A 33 21.27 -0.54 -2.32
N GLN A 34 20.45 -0.86 -1.31
CA GLN A 34 19.11 -0.27 -1.16
C GLN A 34 19.09 1.00 -0.31
N LEU A 35 19.98 1.09 0.68
CA LEU A 35 19.98 2.16 1.68
C LEU A 35 21.18 3.11 1.54
N ASN A 36 22.09 2.87 0.60
CA ASN A 36 23.30 3.66 0.36
C ASN A 36 24.18 3.84 1.61
N VAL A 37 24.23 2.81 2.47
CA VAL A 37 25.09 2.80 3.66
C VAL A 37 26.30 1.90 3.40
N PRO A 38 27.54 2.40 3.43
CA PRO A 38 28.70 1.58 3.14
C PRO A 38 28.91 0.45 4.16
N ILE A 39 29.28 -0.75 3.71
CA ILE A 39 29.43 -1.95 4.57
C ILE A 39 30.32 -1.71 5.80
N TYR A 40 31.41 -0.95 5.63
CA TYR A 40 32.38 -0.66 6.69
C TYR A 40 31.82 0.22 7.81
N ASN A 41 30.77 0.99 7.53
CA ASN A 41 30.08 1.84 8.51
C ASN A 41 28.87 1.15 9.14
N GLN A 42 28.49 -0.05 8.68
CA GLN A 42 27.28 -0.74 9.16
C GLN A 42 27.55 -1.60 10.41
N ALA A 43 26.86 -1.29 11.50
CA ALA A 43 26.67 -2.15 12.66
C ALA A 43 25.25 -2.71 12.67
N LEU A 44 25.13 -4.04 12.70
CA LEU A 44 23.85 -4.75 12.73
C LEU A 44 23.71 -5.52 14.05
N SER A 45 22.51 -5.51 14.62
CA SER A 45 22.17 -6.31 15.79
C SER A 45 20.67 -6.59 15.85
N LEU A 46 20.28 -7.63 16.58
CA LEU A 46 18.89 -7.90 16.96
C LEU A 46 18.44 -7.06 18.17
N ASN A 47 19.38 -6.42 18.87
CA ASN A 47 19.09 -5.63 20.06
C ASN A 47 18.76 -4.18 19.72
N GLN A 48 17.60 -3.71 20.21
CA GLN A 48 17.17 -2.32 20.03
C GLN A 48 18.13 -1.30 20.65
N ASN A 49 18.84 -1.70 21.71
CA ASN A 49 19.80 -0.85 22.42
C ASN A 49 20.94 -0.34 21.52
N LEU A 50 21.19 -0.98 20.37
CA LEU A 50 22.10 -0.49 19.35
C LEU A 50 21.73 0.91 18.84
N LEU A 51 20.46 1.30 18.85
CA LEU A 51 20.08 2.64 18.41
C LEU A 51 20.51 3.73 19.41
N LEU A 52 20.74 3.36 20.67
CA LEU A 52 21.13 4.26 21.75
C LEU A 52 22.64 4.52 21.80
N SER A 53 23.46 3.65 21.18
CA SER A 53 24.92 3.77 21.20
C SER A 53 25.41 4.99 20.42
N LYS A 54 25.99 5.97 21.11
CA LYS A 54 26.51 7.19 20.48
C LYS A 54 27.95 7.06 20.02
N THR A 55 28.72 6.19 20.65
CA THR A 55 30.15 5.99 20.38
C THR A 55 30.38 4.71 19.56
N LEU A 56 31.53 4.64 18.87
CA LEU A 56 31.96 3.45 18.15
C LEU A 56 32.12 2.25 19.10
N GLU A 57 32.70 2.48 20.28
CA GLU A 57 32.93 1.44 21.29
C GLU A 57 31.61 0.80 21.76
N ASP A 58 30.58 1.61 21.98
CA ASP A 58 29.26 1.11 22.37
C ASP A 58 28.62 0.25 21.26
N MET A 59 28.85 0.58 19.98
CA MET A 59 28.38 -0.25 18.86
C MET A 59 29.11 -1.59 18.81
N TYR A 60 30.43 -1.61 19.05
CA TYR A 60 31.22 -2.85 19.05
C TYR A 60 30.84 -3.82 20.17
N ARG A 61 30.13 -3.38 21.21
CA ARG A 61 29.59 -4.27 22.26
C ARG A 61 28.52 -5.22 21.73
N PHE A 62 27.81 -4.85 20.66
CA PHE A 62 26.77 -5.66 20.06
C PHE A 62 27.37 -6.56 18.97
N ALA A 63 27.95 -7.69 19.38
CA ALA A 63 28.65 -8.62 18.50
C ALA A 63 27.76 -9.75 17.92
N ASP A 64 26.45 -9.68 18.10
CA ASP A 64 25.49 -10.73 17.72
C ASP A 64 25.59 -11.11 16.21
N MET A 65 25.91 -10.13 15.36
CA MET A 65 26.07 -10.28 13.91
C MET A 65 27.49 -9.92 13.44
N SER A 66 28.48 -10.10 14.31
CA SER A 66 29.88 -9.82 13.96
C SER A 66 30.44 -10.81 12.94
N ASN A 67 29.97 -12.06 12.95
CA ASN A 67 30.40 -13.07 11.99
C ASN A 67 29.69 -12.89 10.65
N LEU A 68 30.48 -12.64 9.60
CA LEU A 68 30.00 -12.37 8.25
C LEU A 68 29.45 -13.61 7.54
N PHE A 69 29.97 -14.80 7.87
CA PHE A 69 29.63 -16.06 7.20
C PHE A 69 28.47 -16.80 7.85
N THR A 70 28.00 -16.34 9.02
CA THR A 70 26.84 -16.93 9.66
C THR A 70 25.59 -16.72 8.81
N PRO A 71 24.81 -17.77 8.55
CA PRO A 71 23.54 -17.64 7.86
C PRO A 71 22.53 -16.91 8.75
N ILE A 72 21.72 -16.08 8.13
CA ILE A 72 20.73 -15.25 8.84
C ILE A 72 19.63 -16.10 9.48
N SER A 73 19.33 -17.25 8.89
CA SER A 73 18.40 -18.23 9.45
C SER A 73 18.86 -18.82 10.79
N SER A 74 20.18 -18.99 11.03
CA SER A 74 20.68 -19.48 12.33
C SER A 74 20.55 -18.46 13.45
N LEU A 75 20.43 -17.17 13.08
CA LEU A 75 20.18 -16.07 14.02
C LEU A 75 18.68 -15.90 14.32
N GLY A 76 17.81 -16.77 13.79
CA GLY A 76 16.36 -16.70 13.98
C GLY A 76 15.67 -15.64 13.14
N ILE A 77 16.36 -15.07 12.15
CA ILE A 77 15.76 -14.08 11.24
C ILE A 77 15.01 -14.79 10.14
N SER A 78 13.73 -14.45 10.05
CA SER A 78 12.79 -14.92 9.05
C SER A 78 12.14 -13.74 8.32
N HIS A 79 11.25 -14.03 7.37
CA HIS A 79 10.47 -13.00 6.69
C HIS A 79 9.73 -12.10 7.70
N GLY A 80 9.89 -10.79 7.58
CA GLY A 80 9.25 -9.79 8.44
C GLY A 80 9.97 -9.55 9.78
N SER A 81 11.06 -10.27 10.05
CA SER A 81 11.88 -10.05 11.25
C SER A 81 12.50 -8.66 11.26
N MET A 82 12.73 -8.16 12.48
CA MET A 82 13.23 -6.81 12.72
C MET A 82 14.71 -6.84 13.09
N ILE A 83 15.49 -5.99 12.44
CA ILE A 83 16.93 -5.82 12.69
C ILE A 83 17.18 -4.35 12.94
N PHE A 84 18.10 -4.06 13.85
CA PHE A 84 18.53 -2.70 14.14
C PHE A 84 19.84 -2.41 13.42
N LEU A 85 19.88 -1.29 12.71
CA LEU A 85 21.03 -0.79 11.97
C LEU A 85 21.49 0.52 12.62
N ALA A 86 22.72 0.53 13.11
CA ALA A 86 23.44 1.75 13.42
C ALA A 86 24.57 1.92 12.41
N TYR A 87 24.81 3.16 11.98
CA TYR A 87 25.90 3.45 11.08
C TYR A 87 26.52 4.80 11.43
N VAL A 88 27.79 4.96 11.02
CA VAL A 88 28.53 6.21 11.21
C VAL A 88 28.57 6.99 9.90
N GLY A 89 28.33 8.30 9.99
CA GLY A 89 28.32 9.21 8.85
C GLY A 89 26.91 9.62 8.43
N GLU A 90 26.86 10.43 7.37
CA GLU A 90 25.62 10.88 6.74
C GLU A 90 25.38 10.06 5.47
N ARG A 91 24.11 9.74 5.17
CA ARG A 91 23.71 9.13 3.90
C ARG A 91 22.76 10.05 3.16
N LEU A 92 22.82 10.00 1.83
CA LEU A 92 21.85 10.66 0.98
C LEU A 92 20.58 9.81 0.95
N VAL A 93 19.63 10.10 1.85
CA VAL A 93 18.29 9.52 1.79
C VAL A 93 17.57 10.21 0.64
N ALA A 94 17.23 9.43 -0.40
CA ALA A 94 16.31 9.92 -1.43
C ALA A 94 15.00 10.33 -0.73
N GLY A 95 14.69 11.63 -0.78
CA GLY A 95 13.45 12.15 -0.22
C GLY A 95 12.23 11.47 -0.85
N PRO A 96 11.04 11.60 -0.24
CA PRO A 96 9.83 11.06 -0.83
C PRO A 96 9.70 11.54 -2.28
N LEU A 97 9.31 10.64 -3.19
CA LEU A 97 8.94 11.01 -4.55
C LEU A 97 7.78 12.00 -4.45
N ILE A 98 8.10 13.29 -4.54
CA ILE A 98 7.12 14.35 -4.61
C ILE A 98 6.54 14.25 -6.03
N TYR A 99 5.47 13.48 -6.16
CA TYR A 99 4.58 13.64 -7.29
C TYR A 99 3.94 15.02 -7.11
N PRO A 100 4.13 15.99 -8.02
CA PRO A 100 3.42 17.25 -7.93
C PRO A 100 1.94 16.91 -7.84
N ALA A 101 1.29 17.29 -6.74
CA ALA A 101 -0.13 17.11 -6.59
C ALA A 101 -0.79 17.75 -7.81
N GLY A 102 -1.45 16.95 -8.64
CA GLY A 102 -2.12 17.44 -9.83
C GLY A 102 -3.00 18.64 -9.47
N SER A 103 -2.78 19.75 -10.17
CA SER A 103 -3.57 20.99 -10.21
C SER A 103 -4.49 21.31 -9.02
N PHE A 104 -4.01 21.16 -7.77
CA PHE A 104 -4.79 21.61 -6.62
C PHE A 104 -4.70 23.14 -6.56
N GLY A 105 -5.64 23.81 -7.24
CA GLY A 105 -5.73 25.26 -7.35
C GLY A 105 -5.75 25.83 -8.76
N GLN A 106 -5.73 25.01 -9.83
CA GLN A 106 -5.91 25.54 -11.18
C GLN A 106 -7.37 25.95 -11.37
N LYS A 107 -7.61 27.22 -11.74
CA LYS A 107 -8.93 27.70 -12.13
C LYS A 107 -9.39 26.88 -13.33
N MET A 108 -10.49 26.17 -13.18
CA MET A 108 -11.08 25.36 -14.24
C MET A 108 -11.46 26.28 -15.40
N THR A 109 -10.76 26.14 -16.52
CA THR A 109 -11.06 26.88 -17.75
C THR A 109 -12.24 26.24 -18.48
N VAL A 110 -12.97 26.98 -19.32
CA VAL A 110 -14.12 26.44 -20.07
C VAL A 110 -13.69 25.25 -20.95
N ASP A 111 -12.47 25.28 -21.46
CA ASP A 111 -11.89 24.16 -22.21
C ASP A 111 -11.69 22.90 -21.36
N ASP A 112 -11.40 23.02 -20.06
CA ASP A 112 -11.33 21.87 -19.14
C ASP A 112 -12.71 21.29 -18.83
N LEU A 113 -13.75 22.15 -18.78
CA LEU A 113 -15.13 21.69 -18.68
C LEU A 113 -15.49 20.86 -19.91
N VAL A 114 -15.21 21.37 -21.11
CA VAL A 114 -15.49 20.67 -22.39
C VAL A 114 -14.70 19.37 -22.51
N ALA A 115 -13.43 19.34 -22.09
CA ALA A 115 -12.61 18.14 -22.12
C ALA A 115 -13.15 17.05 -21.17
N LYS A 116 -13.55 17.43 -19.95
CA LYS A 116 -14.13 16.52 -18.96
C LYS A 116 -15.49 15.98 -19.41
N GLU A 117 -16.27 16.80 -20.11
CA GLU A 117 -17.58 16.43 -20.63
C GLU A 117 -17.43 15.50 -21.85
N ARG A 118 -16.43 15.70 -22.72
CA ARG A 118 -16.11 14.77 -23.82
C ARG A 118 -15.61 13.41 -23.34
N MET A 119 -14.84 13.32 -22.26
CA MET A 119 -14.37 12.03 -21.74
C MET A 119 -15.46 11.18 -21.07
N ARG A 120 -16.55 11.79 -20.57
CA ARG A 120 -17.70 11.04 -20.02
C ARG A 120 -18.56 10.36 -21.09
N VAL A 121 -18.41 10.75 -22.35
CA VAL A 121 -19.18 10.22 -23.47
C VAL A 121 -18.28 9.39 -24.38
N VAL A 122 -17.59 8.41 -23.80
CA VAL A 122 -17.00 7.30 -24.55
C VAL A 122 -17.84 6.06 -24.21
N GLU A 123 -18.73 5.74 -25.15
CA GLU A 123 -19.40 4.46 -25.40
C GLU A 123 -19.75 3.59 -24.18
N GLN A 124 -21.03 3.61 -23.79
CA GLN A 124 -21.61 2.48 -23.06
C GLN A 124 -21.88 1.34 -24.05
N GLU A 125 -20.92 0.42 -24.21
CA GLU A 125 -21.23 -0.87 -24.85
C GLU A 125 -22.10 -1.74 -23.92
N LYS A 126 -23.34 -1.95 -24.34
CA LYS A 126 -24.38 -2.91 -23.89
C LYS A 126 -24.83 -2.87 -22.41
N PRO A 127 -25.95 -2.19 -22.10
CA PRO A 127 -26.74 -2.54 -20.92
C PRO A 127 -27.43 -3.90 -21.12
N HIS A 128 -27.18 -4.84 -20.21
CA HIS A 128 -27.89 -6.11 -20.13
C HIS A 128 -29.24 -5.88 -19.43
N TYR A 129 -30.23 -5.38 -20.16
CA TYR A 129 -31.62 -5.33 -19.69
C TYR A 129 -32.57 -5.30 -20.89
N GLU A 130 -33.59 -6.17 -20.88
CA GLU A 130 -34.68 -6.16 -21.86
C GLU A 130 -35.57 -4.93 -21.67
N PRO A 131 -35.80 -4.10 -22.70
CA PRO A 131 -36.72 -2.98 -22.57
C PRO A 131 -38.16 -3.51 -22.52
N VAL A 132 -38.81 -3.34 -21.37
CA VAL A 132 -40.28 -3.41 -21.26
C VAL A 132 -40.85 -2.15 -21.92
N LEU A 133 -41.52 -2.35 -23.06
CA LEU A 133 -42.29 -1.31 -23.73
C LEU A 133 -43.52 -0.95 -22.89
N PHE A 134 -43.52 0.23 -22.28
CA PHE A 134 -44.76 0.87 -21.88
C PHE A 134 -45.39 1.48 -23.13
N CYS A 135 -46.35 0.76 -23.71
CA CYS A 135 -47.16 1.25 -24.81
C CYS A 135 -48.11 2.32 -24.28
N GLN A 136 -48.16 3.47 -24.96
CA GLN A 136 -48.86 4.69 -24.55
C GLN A 136 -50.32 4.68 -25.03
N ASP A 137 -51.01 3.53 -24.99
CA ASP A 137 -52.32 3.38 -25.68
C ASP A 137 -53.48 2.88 -24.80
N ASP A 138 -53.38 2.91 -23.47
CA ASP A 138 -54.53 2.62 -22.60
C ASP A 138 -54.69 3.66 -21.49
N PRO A 139 -55.61 4.65 -21.63
CA PRO A 139 -55.81 5.70 -20.65
C PRO A 139 -56.45 5.22 -19.32
N ASN A 140 -56.83 3.94 -19.20
CA ASN A 140 -57.56 3.42 -18.04
C ASN A 140 -56.75 2.47 -17.13
N ILE A 141 -55.43 2.37 -17.33
CA ILE A 141 -54.57 1.48 -16.51
C ILE A 141 -54.58 1.91 -15.03
N PHE A 142 -54.62 3.22 -14.77
CA PHE A 142 -54.62 3.73 -13.40
C PHE A 142 -55.93 3.43 -12.65
N GLU A 143 -57.08 3.55 -13.31
CA GLU A 143 -58.37 3.22 -12.70
C GLU A 143 -58.52 1.72 -12.42
N ASN A 144 -58.05 0.85 -13.33
CA ASN A 144 -58.03 -0.59 -13.11
C ASN A 144 -57.09 -1.00 -11.96
N TYR A 145 -55.94 -0.35 -11.83
CA TYR A 145 -55.01 -0.60 -10.73
C TYR A 145 -55.60 -0.20 -9.37
N VAL A 146 -56.22 0.98 -9.27
CA VAL A 146 -56.89 1.44 -8.04
C VAL A 146 -58.07 0.52 -7.65
N ASN A 147 -58.88 0.08 -8.63
CA ASN A 147 -59.98 -0.86 -8.37
C ASN A 147 -59.48 -2.24 -7.90
N SER A 148 -58.35 -2.72 -8.41
CA SER A 148 -57.74 -3.99 -7.96
C SER A 148 -57.19 -3.94 -6.54
N LEU A 149 -56.77 -2.77 -6.04
CA LEU A 149 -56.31 -2.62 -4.65
C LEU A 149 -57.49 -2.51 -3.68
N ALA A 150 -58.64 -1.98 -4.11
CA ALA A 150 -59.85 -1.92 -3.29
C ALA A 150 -60.43 -3.31 -2.99
N SER A 151 -60.34 -4.27 -3.93
CA SER A 151 -60.81 -5.65 -3.72
C SER A 151 -59.93 -6.46 -2.75
N ILE A 152 -58.64 -6.12 -2.64
CA ILE A 152 -57.70 -6.78 -1.72
C ILE A 152 -57.92 -6.33 -0.26
N VAL A 153 -58.47 -5.13 -0.03
CA VAL A 153 -58.79 -4.64 1.32
C VAL A 153 -60.17 -5.12 1.81
N GLN A 154 -61.06 -5.60 0.94
CA GLN A 154 -62.38 -6.15 1.33
C GLN A 154 -62.46 -7.68 1.40
N GLY A 155 -61.41 -8.42 1.02
CA GLY A 155 -61.39 -9.90 1.04
C GLY A 155 -61.05 -10.56 2.38
N ARG A 156 -61.32 -9.91 3.52
CA ARG A 156 -61.08 -10.49 4.86
C ARG A 156 -62.25 -10.31 5.82
N VAL A 157 -63.47 -10.60 5.36
CA VAL A 157 -64.64 -10.86 6.23
C VAL A 157 -65.56 -11.91 5.57
N HIS A 158 -65.56 -13.11 6.15
CA HIS A 158 -66.55 -14.21 6.08
C HIS A 158 -66.91 -14.92 4.76
N LEU A 159 -66.62 -16.24 4.79
CA LEU A 159 -67.33 -17.41 4.22
C LEU A 159 -67.68 -17.42 2.72
#